data_AF-A0A072UDS5-F1
#
_entry.id   AF-A0A072UDS5-F1
#
_cell.length_a   1.000
_cell.length_b   1.000
_cell.length_c   1.000
_cell.angle_alpha   90.00
_cell.angle_beta   90.00
_cell.angle_gamma   90.00
#
_symmetry.space_group_name_H-M   'P 1'
#
loop_
_entity.id
_entity.type
_entity.pdbx_description
1 polymer ?
#
loop_
_entity_poly.entity_id
_entity_poly.type
_entity_poly.pdbx_seq_one_letter_code
_entity_poly.pdbx_strand_id
1 'polypeptide(L)'
;MATFTLTTLSPSFSSHFFAPVRFNRSPNLFYKNLHFPKLQSLKCSSSSSEPETSTIDWTYKLISGIAGIGFIETSYLAYLKFTGSDVFCPVGGDTCSSILNSDYAVVFGVPLPLIGMAAYSFVAALSLQLTTKKNLPFGVNRSNAQLVLLGSTTSMATASAYFLYILTTAFPESSCSYCLLSVLLSFSLFFLTLKDIGLQEKYKQLGLQLVIASLVILTLNTSYSSAKSTSR
;
A
#
# COMPACT_ATOMS: atom_id res chain seq x y z
N MET A 1 -10.75 21.85 35.29
CA MET A 1 -10.59 21.77 33.82
C MET A 1 -10.74 20.31 33.43
N ALA A 2 -11.95 19.77 33.59
CA ALA A 2 -13.01 19.60 32.58
C ALA A 2 -12.86 18.24 31.83
N THR A 3 -13.39 17.12 32.37
CA THR A 3 -14.71 16.46 32.06
C THR A 3 -14.74 15.78 30.66
N PHE A 4 -15.25 14.56 30.37
CA PHE A 4 -16.18 13.54 30.93
C PHE A 4 -15.80 12.17 30.24
N THR A 5 -15.72 10.98 30.90
CA THR A 5 -16.75 9.90 31.02
C THR A 5 -17.64 9.66 29.76
N LEU A 6 -18.07 8.47 29.31
CA LEU A 6 -18.45 7.21 29.96
C LEU A 6 -18.74 6.13 28.86
N THR A 7 -18.54 4.85 29.20
CA THR A 7 -19.35 3.64 28.86
C THR A 7 -19.70 3.23 27.42
N THR A 8 -19.26 2.00 27.10
CA THR A 8 -20.06 0.82 26.68
C THR A 8 -21.54 1.02 26.38
N LEU A 9 -22.00 0.55 25.21
CA LEU A 9 -23.27 -0.17 25.02
C LEU A 9 -23.39 -0.69 23.58
N SER A 10 -23.52 -2.01 23.44
CA SER A 10 -24.20 -2.63 22.29
C SER A 10 -25.72 -2.43 22.42
N PRO A 11 -26.45 -2.30 21.29
CA PRO A 11 -27.57 -3.20 20.99
C PRO A 11 -27.59 -3.59 19.49
N SER A 12 -27.89 -4.83 19.08
CA SER A 12 -29.21 -5.49 18.95
C SER A 12 -30.26 -4.73 18.10
N PHE A 13 -30.46 -5.24 16.88
CA PHE A 13 -31.72 -5.44 16.12
C PHE A 13 -32.92 -4.51 16.42
N SER A 14 -33.35 -3.69 15.45
CA SER A 14 -34.68 -3.81 14.81
C SER A 14 -34.93 -2.77 13.70
N SER A 15 -35.52 -3.30 12.63
CA SER A 15 -36.27 -2.71 11.51
C SER A 15 -37.05 -1.40 11.75
N HIS A 16 -37.02 -0.46 10.80
CA HIS A 16 -38.19 -0.02 10.00
C HIS A 16 -37.82 1.11 9.00
N PHE A 17 -38.16 0.86 7.72
CA PHE A 17 -38.72 1.80 6.74
C PHE A 17 -37.98 3.11 6.40
N PHE A 18 -37.37 3.18 5.21
CA PHE A 18 -37.91 3.97 4.09
C PHE A 18 -37.43 3.45 2.73
N ALA A 19 -38.37 3.49 1.79
CA ALA A 19 -38.52 2.89 0.47
C ALA A 19 -37.49 3.28 -0.64
N PRO A 20 -37.57 2.68 -1.85
CA PRO A 20 -36.43 2.41 -2.74
C PRO A 20 -36.29 3.40 -3.91
N VAL A 21 -35.09 3.47 -4.49
CA VAL A 21 -34.92 3.92 -5.89
C VAL A 21 -34.46 2.72 -6.72
N ARG A 22 -35.42 2.18 -7.47
CA ARG A 22 -35.25 1.12 -8.46
C ARG A 22 -34.79 1.78 -9.77
N PHE A 23 -33.57 1.48 -10.24
CA PHE A 23 -33.21 1.73 -11.64
C PHE A 23 -32.77 0.44 -12.30
N ASN A 24 -33.70 -0.12 -13.05
CA ASN A 24 -33.57 -1.30 -13.88
C ASN A 24 -32.92 -0.90 -15.21
N ARG A 25 -31.74 -1.44 -15.57
CA ARG A 25 -31.36 -1.59 -16.98
C ARG A 25 -30.29 -2.65 -17.22
N SER A 26 -30.73 -3.78 -17.74
CA SER A 26 -30.02 -4.64 -18.70
C SER A 26 -31.07 -5.00 -19.77
N PRO A 27 -30.76 -5.60 -20.95
CA PRO A 27 -29.50 -6.18 -21.44
C PRO A 27 -29.20 -5.83 -22.92
N ASN A 28 -28.13 -6.39 -23.51
CA ASN A 28 -27.86 -6.72 -24.93
C ASN A 28 -26.34 -7.04 -24.99
N LEU A 29 -25.78 -8.24 -25.23
CA LEU A 29 -26.07 -9.41 -26.06
C LEU A 29 -26.12 -9.17 -27.57
N PHE A 30 -25.02 -8.70 -28.19
CA PHE A 30 -24.80 -8.87 -29.64
C PHE A 30 -23.33 -8.63 -30.04
N TYR A 31 -22.51 -9.68 -30.13
CA TYR A 31 -21.80 -9.99 -31.37
C TYR A 31 -21.10 -11.35 -31.30
N LYS A 32 -21.28 -12.10 -32.38
CA LYS A 32 -21.02 -13.52 -32.56
C LYS A 32 -19.96 -13.63 -33.68
N ASN A 33 -18.88 -14.37 -33.42
CA ASN A 33 -18.00 -15.11 -34.34
C ASN A 33 -17.47 -14.44 -35.64
N LEU A 34 -16.14 -14.33 -35.75
CA LEU A 34 -15.40 -14.47 -37.02
C LEU A 34 -14.04 -15.14 -36.80
N HIS A 35 -13.58 -15.88 -37.82
CA HIS A 35 -12.68 -17.02 -37.79
C HIS A 35 -11.45 -16.79 -38.71
N PHE A 36 -10.23 -17.06 -38.17
CA PHE A 36 -8.92 -17.37 -38.84
C PHE A 36 -8.15 -16.28 -39.63
N PRO A 37 -6.81 -16.37 -39.85
CA PRO A 37 -5.82 -17.39 -39.47
C PRO A 37 -4.52 -16.86 -38.75
N LYS A 38 -3.67 -17.83 -38.40
CA LYS A 38 -2.33 -17.84 -37.77
C LYS A 38 -1.29 -16.85 -38.36
N LEU A 39 -0.57 -16.12 -37.51
CA LEU A 39 0.85 -15.80 -37.72
C LEU A 39 1.62 -15.70 -36.39
N GLN A 40 2.76 -16.35 -36.38
CA GLN A 40 3.67 -16.60 -35.28
C GLN A 40 4.72 -15.49 -35.28
N SER A 41 4.96 -14.82 -34.14
CA SER A 41 6.26 -14.17 -33.89
C SER A 41 6.57 -14.08 -32.41
N LEU A 42 7.85 -14.27 -32.13
CA LEU A 42 8.46 -14.59 -30.86
C LEU A 42 8.50 -13.42 -29.88
N LYS A 43 8.24 -13.79 -28.61
CA LYS A 43 8.93 -13.39 -27.37
C LYS A 43 9.86 -12.17 -27.41
N CYS A 44 9.47 -11.13 -26.67
CA CYS A 44 10.31 -10.43 -25.68
C CYS A 44 9.40 -9.80 -24.59
N SER A 45 9.91 -9.72 -23.37
CA SER A 45 9.20 -9.48 -22.11
C SER A 45 8.12 -8.38 -22.11
N SER A 46 7.00 -8.74 -21.49
CA SER A 46 5.76 -8.00 -21.35
C SER A 46 5.83 -6.83 -20.36
N SER A 47 5.52 -5.62 -20.85
CA SER A 47 4.81 -4.61 -20.07
C SER A 47 4.02 -3.71 -21.02
N SER A 48 2.97 -4.26 -21.61
CA SER A 48 2.02 -3.51 -22.43
C SER A 48 0.88 -2.97 -21.56
N SER A 49 0.86 -1.64 -21.42
CA SER A 49 -0.35 -0.84 -21.23
C SER A 49 -1.28 -0.99 -22.44
N GLU A 50 -2.60 -1.04 -22.19
CA GLU A 50 -3.72 -0.27 -22.81
C GLU A 50 -5.10 -0.97 -22.52
N PRO A 51 -6.23 -0.23 -22.47
CA PRO A 51 -7.46 -0.48 -21.66
C PRO A 51 -8.65 -1.08 -22.45
N GLU A 52 -9.73 -1.63 -21.86
CA GLU A 52 -11.02 -0.95 -21.57
C GLU A 52 -12.02 -1.94 -20.90
N THR A 53 -12.90 -1.44 -20.01
CA THR A 53 -14.08 -2.09 -19.35
C THR A 53 -13.85 -3.30 -18.43
N SER A 54 -12.70 -3.98 -18.50
CA SER A 54 -12.22 -5.04 -17.57
C SER A 54 -11.17 -4.55 -16.56
N THR A 55 -10.88 -3.25 -16.59
CA THR A 55 -9.71 -2.59 -16.01
C THR A 55 -9.64 -2.64 -14.49
N ILE A 56 -10.77 -2.53 -13.79
CA ILE A 56 -10.78 -2.45 -12.32
C ILE A 56 -10.31 -3.78 -11.68
N ASP A 57 -10.78 -4.92 -12.18
CA ASP A 57 -10.37 -6.23 -11.63
C ASP A 57 -8.89 -6.52 -11.93
N TRP A 58 -8.38 -6.06 -13.08
CA TRP A 58 -6.96 -6.18 -13.43
C TRP A 58 -6.07 -5.28 -12.58
N THR A 59 -6.50 -4.05 -12.27
CA THR A 59 -5.78 -3.14 -11.38
C THR A 59 -5.59 -3.74 -10.00
N TYR A 60 -6.62 -4.33 -9.39
CA TYR A 60 -6.45 -5.00 -8.09
C TYR A 60 -5.55 -6.24 -8.18
N LYS A 61 -5.64 -7.02 -9.25
CA LYS A 61 -4.70 -8.15 -9.45
C LYS A 61 -3.24 -7.68 -9.52
N LEU A 62 -2.97 -6.55 -10.18
CA LEU A 62 -1.65 -5.93 -10.18
C LEU A 62 -1.23 -5.44 -8.79
N ILE A 63 -2.11 -4.73 -8.09
CA ILE A 63 -1.88 -4.26 -6.72
C ILE A 63 -1.53 -5.44 -5.81
N SER A 64 -2.28 -6.54 -5.89
CA SER A 64 -2.00 -7.77 -5.14
C SER A 64 -0.65 -8.38 -5.51
N GLY A 65 -0.25 -8.36 -6.79
CA GLY A 65 1.06 -8.85 -7.23
C GLY A 65 2.21 -8.00 -6.68
N ILE A 66 2.10 -6.68 -6.77
CA ILE A 66 3.11 -5.73 -6.27
C ILE A 66 3.21 -5.82 -4.74
N ALA A 67 2.08 -5.94 -4.04
CA ALA A 67 2.05 -6.15 -2.60
C ALA A 67 2.73 -7.47 -2.19
N GLY A 68 2.57 -8.53 -3.00
CA GLY A 68 3.30 -9.79 -2.80
C GLY A 68 4.82 -9.64 -2.95
N ILE A 69 5.28 -8.87 -3.93
CA ILE A 69 6.71 -8.55 -4.08
C ILE A 69 7.23 -7.75 -2.88
N GLY A 70 6.47 -6.75 -2.42
CA GLY A 70 6.81 -5.98 -1.22
C GLY A 70 6.85 -6.83 0.06
N PHE A 71 5.98 -7.85 0.16
CA PHE A 71 6.02 -8.83 1.24
C PHE A 71 7.31 -9.67 1.21
N ILE A 72 7.75 -10.12 0.03
CA ILE A 72 9.00 -10.86 -0.13
C ILE A 72 10.20 -9.97 0.23
N GLU A 73 10.22 -8.73 -0.25
CA GLU A 73 11.27 -7.75 0.07
C GLU A 73 11.37 -7.51 1.57
N THR A 74 10.25 -7.23 2.23
CA THR A 74 10.21 -6.99 3.69
C THR A 74 10.54 -8.25 4.50
N SER A 75 10.12 -9.43 4.04
CA SER A 75 10.50 -10.70 4.66
C SER A 75 12.00 -10.96 4.55
N TYR A 76 12.62 -10.61 3.42
CA TYR A 76 14.07 -10.72 3.24
C TYR A 76 14.82 -9.77 4.19
N LEU A 77 14.40 -8.51 4.28
CA LEU A 77 14.98 -7.55 5.24
C LEU A 77 14.77 -7.98 6.70
N ALA A 78 13.63 -8.59 7.03
CA ALA A 78 13.37 -9.15 8.35
C ALA A 78 14.35 -10.29 8.66
N TYR A 79 14.52 -11.22 7.72
CA TYR A 79 15.46 -12.33 7.87
C TYR A 79 16.88 -11.83 8.14
N LEU A 80 17.37 -10.86 7.35
CA LEU A 80 18.70 -10.26 7.53
C LEU A 80 18.85 -9.59 8.89
N LYS A 81 17.81 -8.90 9.35
CA LYS A 81 17.78 -8.31 10.70
C LYS A 81 17.90 -9.35 11.81
N PHE A 82 17.30 -10.52 11.65
CA PHE A 82 17.35 -11.60 12.64
C PHE A 82 18.65 -12.40 12.57
N THR A 83 19.21 -12.62 11.39
CA THR A 83 20.46 -13.39 11.25
C THR A 83 21.72 -12.55 11.42
N GLY A 84 21.61 -11.22 11.38
CA GLY A 84 22.76 -10.32 11.42
C GLY A 84 23.72 -10.51 10.24
N SER A 85 23.24 -11.10 9.14
CA SER A 85 24.06 -11.43 7.98
C SER A 85 24.23 -10.22 7.07
N ASP A 86 25.41 -10.12 6.44
CA ASP A 86 25.69 -9.05 5.47
C ASP A 86 24.80 -9.15 4.23
N VAL A 87 24.30 -8.00 3.83
CA VAL A 87 23.37 -7.84 2.71
C VAL A 87 24.18 -7.73 1.44
N PHE A 88 23.91 -8.60 0.47
CA PHE A 88 24.56 -8.51 -0.83
C PHE A 88 23.92 -7.38 -1.65
N CYS A 89 24.43 -6.15 -1.49
CA CYS A 89 23.94 -4.98 -2.21
C CYS A 89 24.77 -4.78 -3.50
N PRO A 90 24.20 -5.06 -4.71
CA PRO A 90 24.95 -4.99 -5.97
C PRO A 90 25.40 -3.56 -6.34
N VAL A 91 24.77 -2.56 -5.74
CA VAL A 91 25.08 -1.13 -5.88
C VAL A 91 25.00 -0.56 -4.47
N GLY A 92 26.16 -0.34 -3.83
CA GLY A 92 26.25 0.22 -2.47
C GLY A 92 27.02 -0.61 -1.44
N GLY A 93 27.43 -1.86 -1.73
CA GLY A 93 28.20 -2.68 -0.79
C GLY A 93 27.48 -2.88 0.55
N ASP A 94 28.22 -2.95 1.66
CA ASP A 94 27.68 -3.20 3.01
C ASP A 94 26.92 -2.01 3.64
N THR A 95 26.72 -0.92 2.90
CA THR A 95 25.99 0.27 3.39
C THR A 95 24.53 -0.05 3.68
N CYS A 96 23.90 -0.90 2.87
CA CYS A 96 22.56 -1.43 3.10
C CYS A 96 22.46 -2.18 4.43
N SER A 97 23.48 -2.98 4.76
CA SER A 97 23.60 -3.72 6.03
C SER A 97 23.77 -2.78 7.22
N SER A 98 24.54 -1.71 7.06
CA SER A 98 24.75 -0.68 8.10
C SER A 98 23.49 0.12 8.39
N ILE A 99 22.78 0.59 7.35
CA ILE A 99 21.47 1.24 7.50
C ILE A 99 20.50 0.25 8.15
N LEU A 100 20.53 -0.98 7.62
CA LEU A 100 19.93 -2.21 8.13
C LEU A 100 20.02 -2.24 9.65
N ASN A 101 21.25 -2.21 10.17
CA ASN A 101 21.55 -2.43 11.58
C ASN A 101 21.56 -1.18 12.46
N SER A 102 21.40 0.01 11.87
CA SER A 102 21.34 1.27 12.60
C SER A 102 20.02 1.49 13.38
N ASP A 103 20.01 2.53 14.21
CA ASP A 103 18.82 3.01 14.93
C ASP A 103 17.65 3.39 14.01
N TYR A 104 17.89 3.62 12.72
CA TYR A 104 16.84 3.93 11.75
C TYR A 104 15.96 2.73 11.39
N ALA A 105 16.40 1.50 11.69
CA ALA A 105 15.65 0.30 11.37
C ALA A 105 14.65 -0.12 12.47
N VAL A 106 14.53 0.66 13.53
CA VAL A 106 13.60 0.43 14.64
C VAL A 106 12.70 1.65 14.80
N VAL A 107 11.39 1.43 14.71
CA VAL A 107 10.36 2.46 14.86
C VAL A 107 9.54 2.11 16.10
N PHE A 108 9.54 2.98 17.11
CA PHE A 108 8.96 2.73 18.44
C PHE A 108 9.40 1.38 19.07
N GLY A 109 10.66 0.96 18.84
CA GLY A 109 11.18 -0.32 19.33
C GLY A 109 10.73 -1.55 18.53
N VAL A 110 9.94 -1.37 17.47
CA VAL A 110 9.54 -2.44 16.55
C VAL A 110 10.42 -2.39 15.29
N PRO A 111 10.97 -3.53 14.81
CA PRO A 111 11.73 -3.57 13.58
C PRO A 111 10.88 -3.09 12.41
N LEU A 112 11.43 -2.18 11.61
CA LEU A 112 10.79 -1.67 10.40
C LEU A 112 10.31 -2.78 9.44
N PRO A 113 11.05 -3.89 9.23
CA PRO A 113 10.59 -4.98 8.36
C PRO A 113 9.28 -5.62 8.82
N LEU A 114 9.03 -5.71 10.13
CA LEU A 114 7.77 -6.25 10.68
C LEU A 114 6.58 -5.35 10.33
N ILE A 115 6.77 -4.03 10.46
CA ILE A 115 5.74 -3.04 10.11
C ILE A 115 5.45 -3.13 8.61
N GLY A 116 6.48 -3.24 7.77
CA GLY A 116 6.35 -3.42 6.33
C GLY A 116 5.58 -4.70 5.96
N MET A 117 5.91 -5.83 6.57
CA MET A 117 5.19 -7.10 6.35
C MET A 117 3.70 -6.97 6.69
N ALA A 118 3.35 -6.35 7.82
CA ALA A 118 1.97 -6.11 8.22
C ALA A 118 1.23 -5.18 7.24
N ALA A 119 1.90 -4.12 6.78
CA ALA A 119 1.33 -3.16 5.83
C ALA A 119 1.06 -3.80 4.46
N TYR A 120 2.04 -4.50 3.88
CA TYR A 120 1.88 -5.16 2.57
C TYR A 120 0.87 -6.30 2.61
N SER A 121 0.83 -7.08 3.69
CA SER A 121 -0.18 -8.14 3.85
C SER A 121 -1.60 -7.57 3.99
N PHE A 122 -1.76 -6.44 4.69
CA PHE A 122 -3.05 -5.73 4.78
C PHE A 122 -3.52 -5.23 3.42
N VAL A 123 -2.64 -4.62 2.62
CA VAL A 123 -2.95 -4.19 1.24
C VAL A 123 -3.29 -5.38 0.35
N ALA A 124 -2.52 -6.47 0.43
CA ALA A 124 -2.79 -7.69 -0.34
C ALA A 124 -4.17 -8.28 0.02
N ALA A 125 -4.50 -8.37 1.31
CA ALA A 125 -5.77 -8.88 1.79
C ALA A 125 -6.95 -8.00 1.34
N LEU A 126 -6.83 -6.67 1.43
CA LEU A 126 -7.84 -5.74 0.93
C LEU A 126 -8.02 -5.87 -0.59
N SER A 127 -6.92 -5.93 -1.34
CA SER A 127 -6.96 -6.05 -2.79
C SER A 127 -7.67 -7.33 -3.24
N LEU A 128 -7.36 -8.47 -2.60
CA LEU A 128 -8.00 -9.75 -2.88
C LEU A 128 -9.51 -9.72 -2.57
N GLN A 129 -9.89 -9.07 -1.46
CA GLN A 129 -11.29 -8.87 -1.11
C GLN A 129 -12.04 -8.02 -2.15
N LEU A 130 -11.41 -6.97 -2.69
CA LEU A 130 -11.98 -6.13 -3.74
C LEU A 130 -12.14 -6.86 -5.08
N THR A 131 -11.24 -7.80 -5.39
CA THR A 131 -11.32 -8.66 -6.59
C THR A 131 -12.44 -9.69 -6.48
N THR A 132 -12.67 -10.25 -5.29
CA THR A 132 -13.49 -11.46 -5.18
C THR A 132 -15.01 -11.19 -5.30
N LYS A 133 -15.46 -9.92 -5.25
CA LYS A 133 -16.85 -9.40 -5.47
C LYS A 133 -18.02 -10.10 -4.74
N LYS A 134 -17.82 -11.26 -4.13
CA LYS A 134 -18.76 -12.02 -3.31
C LYS A 134 -18.68 -11.46 -1.90
N ASN A 135 -19.67 -10.67 -1.50
CA ASN A 135 -19.94 -10.19 -0.15
C ASN A 135 -18.70 -10.00 0.74
N LEU A 136 -18.18 -8.77 0.78
CA LEU A 136 -17.24 -8.37 1.83
C LEU A 136 -17.85 -8.83 3.18
N PRO A 137 -17.20 -9.74 3.92
CA PRO A 137 -17.81 -10.41 5.08
C PRO A 137 -18.20 -9.43 6.20
N PHE A 138 -17.70 -8.19 6.13
CA PHE A 138 -17.88 -7.14 7.12
C PHE A 138 -18.96 -6.09 6.75
N GLY A 139 -19.74 -6.28 5.68
CA GLY A 139 -20.76 -5.29 5.28
C GLY A 139 -20.17 -3.92 4.88
N VAL A 140 -18.87 -3.88 4.59
CA VAL A 140 -18.15 -2.66 4.24
C VAL A 140 -18.49 -2.29 2.82
N ASN A 141 -18.88 -1.04 2.59
CA ASN A 141 -19.06 -0.53 1.24
C ASN A 141 -17.73 -0.56 0.47
N ARG A 142 -17.80 -0.86 -0.83
CA ARG A 142 -16.64 -0.85 -1.74
C ARG A 142 -15.87 0.47 -1.70
N SER A 143 -16.59 1.59 -1.60
CA SER A 143 -16.02 2.94 -1.48
C SER A 143 -15.16 3.11 -0.22
N ASN A 144 -15.63 2.62 0.92
CA ASN A 144 -14.87 2.65 2.18
C ASN A 144 -13.61 1.79 2.08
N ALA A 145 -13.71 0.61 1.48
CA ALA A 145 -12.55 -0.27 1.31
C ALA A 145 -11.50 0.33 0.35
N GLN A 146 -11.92 1.01 -0.71
CA GLN A 146 -11.04 1.81 -1.57
C GLN A 146 -10.39 2.98 -0.81
N LEU A 147 -11.16 3.66 0.06
CA LEU A 147 -10.67 4.77 0.88
C LEU A 147 -9.57 4.29 1.85
N VAL A 148 -9.76 3.14 2.49
CA VAL A 148 -8.79 2.51 3.38
C VAL A 148 -7.55 2.05 2.59
N LEU A 149 -7.74 1.47 1.41
CA LEU A 149 -6.63 1.08 0.53
C LEU A 149 -5.78 2.31 0.16
N LEU A 150 -6.41 3.41 -0.25
CA LEU A 150 -5.71 4.66 -0.58
C LEU A 150 -4.99 5.26 0.63
N GLY A 151 -5.64 5.29 1.79
CA GLY A 151 -5.01 5.76 3.03
C GLY A 151 -3.77 4.95 3.38
N SER A 152 -3.86 3.62 3.25
CA SER A 152 -2.74 2.71 3.52
C SER A 152 -1.57 2.87 2.53
N THR A 153 -1.85 2.95 1.23
CA THR A 153 -0.80 3.12 0.21
C THR A 153 -0.17 4.51 0.27
N THR A 154 -0.94 5.54 0.62
CA THR A 154 -0.39 6.87 0.91
C THR A 154 0.55 6.82 2.11
N SER A 155 0.12 6.23 3.21
CA SER A 155 0.95 6.09 4.42
C SER A 155 2.27 5.39 4.10
N MET A 156 2.24 4.32 3.30
CA MET A 156 3.44 3.62 2.85
C MET A 156 4.32 4.50 1.95
N ALA A 157 3.73 5.18 0.97
CA ALA A 157 4.48 6.07 0.09
C ALA A 157 5.14 7.22 0.86
N THR A 158 4.45 7.83 1.83
CA THR A 158 5.00 8.88 2.69
C THR A 158 6.11 8.33 3.58
N ALA A 159 5.93 7.16 4.20
CA ALA A 159 6.97 6.52 4.99
C ALA A 159 8.22 6.23 4.14
N SER A 160 8.07 5.62 2.96
CA SER A 160 9.17 5.33 2.03
C SER A 160 9.89 6.60 1.56
N ALA A 161 9.16 7.69 1.27
CA ALA A 161 9.76 8.98 0.94
C ALA A 161 10.56 9.56 2.12
N TYR A 162 10.06 9.41 3.35
CA TYR A 162 10.75 9.85 4.55
C TYR A 162 12.03 9.04 4.81
N PHE A 163 12.00 7.72 4.61
CA PHE A 163 13.20 6.89 4.66
C PHE A 163 14.23 7.30 3.63
N LEU A 164 13.81 7.51 2.38
CA LEU A 164 14.71 7.98 1.33
C LEU A 164 15.32 9.35 1.68
N TYR A 165 14.53 10.26 2.27
CA TYR A 165 15.02 11.54 2.75
C TYR A 165 16.07 11.39 3.86
N ILE A 166 15.89 10.46 4.80
CA ILE A 166 16.92 10.16 5.81
C ILE A 166 18.18 9.61 5.14
N LEU A 167 18.06 8.72 4.15
CA LEU A 167 19.22 8.14 3.47
C LEU A 167 20.05 9.21 2.75
N THR A 168 19.39 10.10 2.01
CA THR A 168 20.09 11.15 1.26
C THR A 168 20.74 12.18 2.18
N THR A 169 20.18 12.42 3.37
CA THR A 169 20.72 13.39 4.33
C THR A 169 21.77 12.78 5.26
N ALA A 170 21.62 11.52 5.68
CA ALA A 170 22.55 10.83 6.57
C ALA A 170 23.72 10.17 5.83
N PHE A 171 23.49 9.66 4.62
CA PHE A 171 24.46 8.90 3.83
C PHE A 171 24.49 9.37 2.36
N PRO A 172 24.96 10.60 2.10
CA PRO A 172 24.92 11.20 0.76
C PRO A 172 25.75 10.44 -0.30
N GLU A 173 26.78 9.70 0.12
CA GLU A 173 27.70 8.98 -0.78
C GLU A 173 27.27 7.53 -1.08
N SER A 174 26.16 7.05 -0.51
CA SER A 174 25.71 5.65 -0.70
C SER A 174 24.21 5.53 -0.96
N SER A 175 23.85 4.92 -2.08
CA SER A 175 22.46 4.58 -2.41
C SER A 175 22.17 3.12 -2.07
N CYS A 176 21.15 2.88 -1.23
CA CYS A 176 20.70 1.52 -0.90
C CYS A 176 19.71 1.02 -1.97
N SER A 177 20.10 -0.01 -2.72
CA SER A 177 19.26 -0.59 -3.80
C SER A 177 17.92 -1.12 -3.29
N TYR A 178 17.87 -1.73 -2.08
CA TYR A 178 16.62 -2.20 -1.48
C TYR A 178 15.67 -1.06 -1.13
N CYS A 179 16.18 0.05 -0.60
CA CYS A 179 15.34 1.21 -0.30
C CYS A 179 14.76 1.86 -1.57
N LEU A 180 15.54 1.91 -2.65
CA LEU A 180 15.03 2.33 -3.97
C LEU A 180 13.93 1.40 -4.46
N LEU A 181 14.11 0.08 -4.34
CA LEU A 181 13.09 -0.89 -4.72
C LEU A 181 11.79 -0.67 -3.92
N SER A 182 11.89 -0.48 -2.60
CA SER A 182 10.73 -0.18 -1.75
C SER A 182 10.00 1.10 -2.15
N VAL A 183 10.74 2.16 -2.50
CA VAL A 183 10.15 3.41 -3.00
C VAL A 183 9.41 3.16 -4.31
N LEU A 184 9.99 2.41 -5.25
CA LEU A 184 9.36 2.07 -6.52
C LEU A 184 8.07 1.26 -6.31
N LEU A 185 8.08 0.26 -5.42
CA LEU A 185 6.88 -0.53 -5.11
C LEU A 185 5.79 0.33 -4.46
N SER A 186 6.16 1.17 -3.48
CA SER A 186 5.23 2.07 -2.79
C SER A 186 4.61 3.09 -3.76
N PHE A 187 5.43 3.71 -4.61
CA PHE A 187 4.97 4.68 -5.58
C PHE A 187 4.11 4.04 -6.67
N SER A 188 4.43 2.82 -7.09
CA SER A 188 3.63 2.04 -8.04
C SER A 188 2.25 1.70 -7.47
N LEU A 189 2.19 1.22 -6.23
CA LEU A 189 0.92 0.97 -5.52
C LEU A 189 0.09 2.24 -5.40
N PHE A 190 0.73 3.33 -5.01
CA PHE A 190 0.10 4.63 -4.89
C PHE A 190 -0.48 5.12 -6.22
N PHE A 191 0.30 5.06 -7.31
CA PHE A 191 -0.12 5.49 -8.63
C PHE A 191 -1.27 4.64 -9.19
N LEU A 192 -1.22 3.32 -9.02
CA LEU A 192 -2.31 2.42 -9.41
C LEU A 192 -3.59 2.72 -8.62
N THR A 193 -3.47 2.98 -7.32
CA THR A 193 -4.62 3.34 -6.48
C THR A 193 -5.19 4.70 -6.88
N LEU A 194 -4.35 5.69 -7.19
CA LEU A 194 -4.77 7.00 -7.66
C LEU A 194 -5.46 6.96 -9.02
N LYS A 195 -5.06 6.04 -9.91
CA LYS A 195 -5.69 5.89 -11.23
C LYS A 195 -7.08 5.27 -11.15
N ASP A 196 -7.32 4.43 -10.14
CA ASP A 196 -8.62 3.81 -9.86
C ASP A 196 -9.67 4.81 -9.36
N ILE A 197 -9.25 5.96 -8.83
CA ILE A 197 -10.14 6.99 -8.26
C ILE A 197 -10.46 8.09 -9.28
N GLY A 198 -11.75 8.42 -9.43
CA GLY A 198 -12.22 9.50 -10.29
C GLY A 198 -11.78 10.90 -9.81
N LEU A 199 -11.50 11.81 -10.74
CA LEU A 199 -10.94 13.15 -10.45
C LEU A 199 -11.75 13.99 -9.44
N GLN A 200 -13.07 13.87 -9.44
CA GLN A 200 -13.96 14.62 -8.53
C GLN A 200 -13.75 14.23 -7.06
N GLU A 201 -13.52 12.94 -6.78
CA GLU A 201 -13.25 12.46 -5.42
C GLU A 201 -11.81 12.76 -4.98
N LYS A 202 -10.88 12.95 -5.92
CA LYS A 202 -9.47 13.26 -5.60
C LYS A 202 -9.32 14.52 -4.77
N TYR A 203 -10.04 15.59 -5.10
CA TYR A 203 -9.96 16.86 -4.36
C TYR A 203 -10.46 16.72 -2.92
N LYS A 204 -11.55 15.98 -2.72
CA LYS A 204 -12.11 15.74 -1.38
C LYS A 204 -11.21 14.84 -0.54
N GLN A 205 -10.57 13.85 -1.15
CA GLN A 205 -9.62 12.98 -0.46
C GLN A 205 -8.24 13.60 -0.24
N LEU A 206 -7.84 14.60 -1.02
CA LEU A 206 -6.53 15.24 -0.87
C LEU A 206 -6.31 15.81 0.54
N GLY A 207 -7.35 16.40 1.14
CA GLY A 207 -7.28 16.90 2.52
C GLY A 207 -7.01 15.79 3.53
N LEU A 208 -7.75 14.68 3.45
CA LEU A 208 -7.52 13.51 4.31
C LEU A 208 -6.13 12.92 4.10
N GLN A 209 -5.67 12.88 2.86
CA GLN A 209 -4.38 12.30 2.50
C GLN A 209 -3.20 13.11 3.01
N LEU A 210 -3.31 14.45 2.97
CA LEU A 210 -2.33 15.36 3.58
C LEU A 210 -2.32 15.24 5.11
N VAL A 211 -3.48 15.04 5.74
CA VAL A 211 -3.57 14.78 7.19
C VAL A 211 -2.88 13.47 7.55
N ILE A 212 -3.15 12.38 6.81
CA ILE A 212 -2.50 11.08 7.00
C ILE A 212 -0.99 11.22 6.81
N ALA A 213 -0.54 11.86 5.72
CA ALA A 213 0.88 12.06 5.46
C ALA A 213 1.56 12.87 6.58
N SER A 214 0.94 13.97 7.03
CA SER A 214 1.46 14.80 8.13
C SER A 214 1.54 14.03 9.45
N LEU A 215 0.52 13.23 9.75
CA LEU A 215 0.50 12.37 10.94
C LEU A 215 1.61 11.32 10.89
N VAL A 216 1.82 10.67 9.73
CA VAL A 216 2.89 9.69 9.52
C VAL A 216 4.26 10.33 9.71
N ILE A 217 4.50 11.50 9.09
CA ILE A 217 5.76 12.24 9.23
C ILE A 217 6.00 12.63 10.69
N LEU A 218 4.98 13.17 11.38
CA LEU A 218 5.09 13.56 12.78
C LEU A 218 5.39 12.35 13.68
N THR A 219 4.73 11.22 13.41
CA THR A 219 4.91 9.96 14.14
C THR A 219 6.33 9.42 13.96
N LEU A 220 6.83 9.37 12.72
CA LEU A 220 8.19 8.95 12.41
C LEU A 220 9.22 9.89 13.05
N ASN A 221 9.03 11.20 12.91
CA ASN A 221 9.93 12.20 13.49
C ASN A 221 9.99 12.10 15.03
N THR A 222 8.85 11.87 15.68
CA THR A 222 8.78 11.66 17.13
C THR A 222 9.50 10.38 17.55
N SER A 223 9.33 9.29 16.79
CA SER A 223 10.03 8.02 17.01
C SER A 223 11.55 8.20 16.92
N TYR A 224 12.06 8.82 15.86
CA TYR A 224 13.50 8.99 15.67
C TYR A 224 14.11 9.99 16.64
N SER A 225 13.37 11.02 17.04
CA SER A 225 13.81 11.95 18.09
C SER A 225 14.00 11.22 19.43
N SER A 226 13.10 10.29 19.76
CA SER A 226 13.17 9.48 20.98
C SER A 226 14.29 8.43 20.94
N ALA A 227 14.56 7.85 19.76
CA ALA A 227 15.70 6.95 19.56
C ALA A 227 17.03 7.70 19.80
N LYS A 228 17.15 8.92 19.27
CA LYS A 228 18.34 9.76 19.42
C LYS A 228 18.63 10.17 20.87
N SER A 229 17.60 10.33 21.71
CA SER A 229 17.80 10.68 23.13
C SER A 229 18.29 9.50 23.99
N THR A 230 18.08 8.26 23.55
CA THR A 230 18.47 7.05 24.33
C THR A 230 19.93 6.64 24.08
N SER A 231 20.57 7.19 23.03
CA SER A 231 21.96 6.91 22.64
C SER A 231 22.97 7.96 23.17
N ARG A 232 22.55 8.86 24.08
CA ARG A 232 23.43 9.81 24.80
C ARG A 232 23.60 9.41 26.26
#